data_AF-A0A952RU75-F1
#
_entry.id   AF-A0A952RU75-F1
#
_cell.length_a   1.000
_cell.length_b   1.000
_cell.length_c   1.000
_cell.angle_alpha   90.00
_cell.angle_beta   90.00
_cell.angle_gamma   90.00
#
_symmetry.space_group_name_H-M   'P 1'
#
loop_
_entity.id
_entity.type
_entity.pdbx_description
1 polymer ?
#
loop_
_entity_poly.entity_id
_entity_poly.type
_entity_poly.pdbx_seq_one_letter_code
_entity_poly.pdbx_strand_id
1 'polypeptide(L)'
;MKKIALILTILALATVSAEAQFRITAPKVNKPKIDKPTPTGSQTNTGSTVLSTPSDRQMVMDDAFTFFDAEHKTNFASSSLKDQDLGWYMKSHLRLMGTFPERSAFRIAVVKNGKQLFSIRCEGTIKTKAKDDRIRSNVIRQQYSLDYDDYMQTNLQCFNKDETTKETGVMNVEVYFINGDTDEEKLVRTYKIDVRRATKVRGNALKPEQDVPSYYIQRHAETAVAFAYFDFGDRNRNGYFRDPVERSNYSGKLRTLRIYSTFSPESGKYLPNKMFTRCTVNGQRIDFTNNLDRDSVQDAKGGRSDEVGTYIDRLTPQYQRGNPYVDKVVFRDLVFEMPIYTGEDKSTLDEVKIEDNPGKWECNIIANGETLRTYRWTAANGKIVPHAEQASGNVNLFYDAAMIEMEIPAGGASFDYRLTPMPEMGLFYGIPWKTAEGKALATRVPKKGNPFHVPSTQAK
;
A
#
# COMPACT_ATOMS: atom_id res chain seq x y z
N MET A 1 -54.83 -15.66 -2.75
CA MET A 1 -55.92 -15.89 -3.72
C MET A 1 -55.92 -14.72 -4.69
N LYS A 2 -55.33 -14.90 -5.88
CA LYS A 2 -56.03 -15.00 -7.19
C LYS A 2 -56.91 -13.77 -7.47
N LYS A 3 -56.51 -12.77 -8.28
CA LYS A 3 -56.28 -12.71 -9.75
C LYS A 3 -57.46 -12.05 -10.51
N ILE A 4 -57.12 -11.15 -11.45
CA ILE A 4 -57.84 -10.75 -12.70
C ILE A 4 -58.79 -9.53 -12.54
N ALA A 5 -58.82 -8.48 -13.41
CA ALA A 5 -58.42 -8.36 -14.81
C ALA A 5 -57.91 -6.96 -15.25
N LEU A 6 -57.17 -7.02 -16.35
CA LEU A 6 -56.65 -5.99 -17.24
C LEU A 6 -57.71 -5.55 -18.27
N ILE A 7 -57.85 -4.24 -18.58
CA ILE A 7 -58.19 -3.75 -19.93
C ILE A 7 -57.43 -2.43 -20.20
N LEU A 8 -56.88 -2.36 -21.40
CA LEU A 8 -55.95 -1.39 -21.96
C LEU A 8 -56.67 -0.48 -22.97
N THR A 9 -56.00 0.62 -23.36
CA THR A 9 -56.17 1.45 -24.61
C THR A 9 -57.34 2.47 -24.60
N ILE A 10 -57.26 3.74 -25.06
CA ILE A 10 -56.50 4.43 -26.13
C ILE A 10 -56.29 5.94 -25.81
N LEU A 11 -55.18 6.47 -26.34
CA LEU A 11 -54.77 7.88 -26.59
C LEU A 11 -55.86 8.88 -27.03
N ALA A 12 -55.74 10.15 -26.61
CA ALA A 12 -55.89 11.32 -27.49
C ALA A 12 -55.26 12.58 -26.88
N LEU A 13 -54.46 13.29 -27.68
CA LEU A 13 -53.80 14.56 -27.40
C LEU A 13 -54.80 15.70 -27.21
N ALA A 14 -54.48 16.65 -26.33
CA ALA A 14 -54.83 18.06 -26.55
C ALA A 14 -53.80 18.97 -25.85
N THR A 15 -53.01 19.65 -26.67
CA THR A 15 -52.18 20.81 -26.33
C THR A 15 -53.05 21.98 -25.91
N VAL A 16 -52.73 22.66 -24.80
CA VAL A 16 -53.24 24.00 -24.51
C VAL A 16 -52.07 24.91 -24.15
N SER A 17 -51.86 25.89 -25.01
CA SER A 17 -51.02 27.07 -24.84
C SER A 17 -51.53 27.96 -23.70
N ALA A 18 -50.61 28.52 -22.92
CA ALA A 18 -50.88 29.75 -22.18
C ALA A 18 -49.59 30.58 -22.10
N GLU A 19 -49.57 31.65 -22.90
CA GLU A 19 -48.68 32.79 -22.74
C GLU A 19 -49.07 33.56 -21.47
N ALA A 20 -48.10 33.83 -20.61
CA ALA A 20 -48.19 34.94 -19.65
C ALA A 20 -46.78 35.45 -19.36
N GLN A 21 -46.43 36.55 -20.03
CA GLN A 21 -45.21 37.32 -19.79
C GLN A 21 -45.34 38.09 -18.47
N PHE A 22 -44.60 37.68 -17.45
CA PHE A 22 -44.29 38.55 -16.31
C PHE A 22 -42.94 39.23 -16.56
N ARG A 23 -42.98 40.55 -16.80
CA ARG A 23 -41.79 41.41 -16.82
C ARG A 23 -41.40 41.73 -15.38
N ILE A 24 -40.34 41.11 -14.88
CA ILE A 24 -39.60 41.58 -13.70
C ILE A 24 -38.32 42.24 -14.20
N THR A 25 -38.18 43.55 -13.95
CA THR A 25 -36.98 44.32 -14.28
C THR A 25 -35.91 44.07 -13.23
N ALA A 26 -34.91 43.24 -13.55
CA ALA A 26 -33.73 43.05 -12.71
C ALA A 26 -32.67 44.14 -12.97
N PRO A 27 -31.96 44.62 -11.93
CA PRO A 27 -30.92 45.64 -12.07
C PRO A 27 -29.72 45.11 -12.87
N LYS A 28 -29.12 46.00 -13.68
CA LYS A 28 -27.96 45.71 -14.53
C LYS A 28 -26.74 45.32 -13.69
N VAL A 29 -26.37 44.04 -13.74
CA VAL A 29 -25.05 43.56 -13.32
C VAL A 29 -24.17 43.47 -14.57
N ASN A 30 -23.02 44.14 -14.55
CA ASN A 30 -22.03 44.06 -15.64
C ASN A 30 -21.50 42.63 -15.75
N LYS A 31 -21.76 41.97 -16.89
CA LYS A 31 -21.16 40.66 -17.21
C LYS A 31 -19.68 40.84 -17.59
N PRO A 32 -18.76 40.01 -17.09
CA PRO A 32 -17.40 39.92 -17.61
C PRO A 32 -17.44 39.52 -19.10
N LYS A 33 -16.57 40.13 -19.91
CA LYS A 33 -16.37 39.75 -21.31
C LYS A 33 -15.88 38.31 -21.40
N ILE A 34 -16.65 37.48 -22.09
CA ILE A 34 -16.23 36.14 -22.55
C ILE A 34 -15.66 36.34 -23.96
N ASP A 35 -14.40 35.99 -24.15
CA ASP A 35 -13.77 36.01 -25.47
C ASP A 35 -14.41 34.98 -26.40
N LYS A 36 -14.61 35.38 -27.66
CA LYS A 36 -15.20 34.56 -28.73
C LYS A 36 -14.30 33.34 -29.03
N PRO A 37 -14.88 32.16 -29.30
CA PRO A 37 -14.13 30.99 -29.74
C PRO A 37 -13.63 31.16 -31.18
N THR A 38 -12.34 30.87 -31.40
CA THR A 38 -11.70 30.74 -32.72
C THR A 38 -11.97 29.31 -33.28
N PRO A 39 -12.09 29.12 -34.61
CA PRO A 39 -12.81 27.99 -35.21
C PRO A 39 -12.12 26.64 -35.10
N THR A 40 -12.99 25.63 -35.06
CA THR A 40 -12.78 24.18 -35.06
C THR A 40 -11.84 23.70 -36.17
N GLY A 41 -10.71 23.14 -35.78
CA GLY A 41 -9.91 22.22 -36.60
C GLY A 41 -10.41 20.78 -36.38
N SER A 42 -10.64 20.09 -37.50
CA SER A 42 -11.11 18.71 -37.69
C SER A 42 -10.85 17.72 -36.54
N GLN A 43 -11.92 17.07 -36.06
CA GLN A 43 -11.84 15.88 -35.21
C GLN A 43 -11.42 14.67 -36.05
N THR A 44 -10.21 14.19 -35.82
CA THR A 44 -9.85 12.78 -36.03
C THR A 44 -9.82 12.09 -34.66
N ASN A 45 -10.69 11.10 -34.50
CA ASN A 45 -10.73 10.19 -33.37
C ASN A 45 -9.40 9.41 -33.24
N THR A 46 -8.59 9.72 -32.22
CA THR A 46 -7.61 8.79 -31.63
C THR A 46 -7.18 9.31 -30.24
N GLY A 47 -7.22 8.42 -29.23
CA GLY A 47 -6.46 8.59 -28.00
C GLY A 47 -7.27 8.79 -26.73
N SER A 48 -7.51 7.70 -25.99
CA SER A 48 -7.78 7.77 -24.56
C SER A 48 -6.67 8.57 -23.87
N THR A 49 -6.98 9.79 -23.43
CA THR A 49 -6.16 10.52 -22.45
C THR A 49 -6.17 9.74 -21.15
N VAL A 50 -5.15 8.92 -20.95
CA VAL A 50 -4.81 8.34 -19.65
C VAL A 50 -4.50 9.51 -18.72
N LEU A 51 -5.29 9.67 -17.66
CA LEU A 51 -5.02 10.63 -16.60
C LEU A 51 -3.69 10.25 -15.93
N SER A 52 -2.61 10.89 -16.35
CA SER A 52 -1.37 10.92 -15.56
C SER A 52 -1.67 11.57 -14.22
N THR A 53 -1.23 10.95 -13.12
CA THR A 53 -1.29 11.56 -11.79
C THR A 53 -0.64 12.95 -11.85
N PRO A 54 -1.32 14.04 -11.42
CA PRO A 54 -0.75 15.38 -11.47
C PRO A 54 0.57 15.44 -10.68
N SER A 55 1.60 16.09 -11.22
CA SER A 55 2.96 16.17 -10.65
C SER A 55 3.14 17.24 -9.56
N ASP A 56 2.03 17.84 -9.09
CA ASP A 56 2.01 18.99 -8.16
C ASP A 56 0.98 18.79 -7.04
N ARG A 57 0.87 17.56 -6.52
CA ARG A 57 -0.05 17.25 -5.42
C ARG A 57 0.42 17.93 -4.14
N GLN A 58 -0.52 18.42 -3.33
CA GLN A 58 -0.24 19.07 -2.05
C GLN A 58 -1.04 18.42 -0.92
N MET A 59 -0.36 18.10 0.19
CA MET A 59 -0.96 17.48 1.39
C MET A 59 -1.68 16.15 1.09
N VAL A 60 -1.09 15.31 0.24
CA VAL A 60 -1.65 13.99 -0.10
C VAL A 60 -0.75 12.91 0.49
N MET A 61 -1.31 12.04 1.33
CA MET A 61 -0.55 10.91 1.89
C MET A 61 -0.18 9.90 0.81
N ASP A 62 0.99 9.30 0.92
CA ASP A 62 1.33 8.10 0.17
C ASP A 62 0.95 6.87 0.99
N ASP A 63 -0.17 6.25 0.62
CA ASP A 63 -0.77 5.14 1.34
C ASP A 63 0.08 3.87 1.24
N ALA A 64 0.78 3.63 0.12
CA ALA A 64 1.67 2.46 0.00
C ALA A 64 3.00 2.65 0.74
N PHE A 65 3.45 3.89 0.95
CA PHE A 65 4.62 4.17 1.78
C PHE A 65 4.29 4.14 3.28
N THR A 66 3.02 4.25 3.65
CA THR A 66 2.59 4.26 5.05
C THR A 66 2.83 2.91 5.69
N PHE A 67 3.48 2.91 6.86
CA PHE A 67 3.70 1.71 7.67
C PHE A 67 3.60 2.04 9.16
N PHE A 68 2.91 1.17 9.90
CA PHE A 68 2.74 1.24 11.35
C PHE A 68 3.14 -0.10 11.96
N ASP A 69 3.82 -0.03 13.10
CA ASP A 69 4.26 -1.19 13.89
C ASP A 69 3.99 -0.93 15.38
N ALA A 70 3.54 -1.97 16.08
CA ALA A 70 3.26 -1.95 17.50
C ALA A 70 4.45 -2.56 18.29
N GLU A 71 5.43 -1.72 18.55
CA GLU A 71 6.65 -2.10 19.26
C GLU A 71 6.37 -2.22 20.77
N HIS A 72 6.61 -3.39 21.35
CA HIS A 72 6.40 -3.63 22.78
C HIS A 72 7.50 -2.96 23.63
N LYS A 73 7.12 -2.34 24.74
CA LYS A 73 8.06 -1.76 25.70
C LYS A 73 8.08 -2.59 26.98
N THR A 74 9.28 -2.89 27.44
CA THR A 74 9.51 -3.57 28.71
C THR A 74 10.43 -2.73 29.61
N ASN A 75 10.38 -2.99 30.91
CA ASN A 75 11.38 -2.50 31.84
C ASN A 75 11.80 -3.62 32.80
N PHE A 76 13.10 -3.84 32.94
CA PHE A 76 13.62 -4.85 33.83
C PHE A 76 13.50 -4.40 35.29
N ALA A 77 12.64 -5.05 36.06
CA ALA A 77 12.45 -4.77 37.47
C ALA A 77 13.43 -5.60 38.31
N SER A 78 14.50 -4.95 38.78
CA SER A 78 15.56 -5.56 39.60
C SER A 78 15.04 -6.26 40.86
N SER A 79 13.97 -5.74 41.48
CA SER A 79 13.32 -6.32 42.67
C SER A 79 12.72 -7.71 42.43
N SER A 80 12.34 -8.01 41.19
CA SER A 80 11.71 -9.28 40.81
C SER A 80 12.57 -10.11 39.86
N LEU A 81 13.66 -9.52 39.33
CA LEU A 81 14.49 -10.05 38.24
C LEU A 81 13.63 -10.45 37.03
N LYS A 82 12.61 -9.64 36.71
CA LYS A 82 11.67 -9.88 35.60
C LYS A 82 11.44 -8.61 34.81
N ASP A 83 11.17 -8.79 33.52
CA ASP A 83 10.64 -7.70 32.70
C ASP A 83 9.19 -7.43 33.08
N GLN A 84 8.85 -6.15 33.17
CA GLN A 84 7.49 -5.67 33.36
C GLN A 84 6.94 -5.18 32.02
N ASP A 85 5.70 -5.56 31.73
CA ASP A 85 4.94 -5.06 30.60
C ASP A 85 4.65 -3.57 30.79
N LEU A 86 5.23 -2.71 29.95
CA LEU A 86 4.91 -1.28 29.87
C LEU A 86 3.94 -0.96 28.72
N GLY A 87 3.44 -1.97 28.02
CA GLY A 87 2.57 -1.84 26.87
C GLY A 87 3.34 -1.80 25.55
N TRP A 88 2.82 -1.06 24.59
CA TRP A 88 3.41 -0.85 23.28
C TRP A 88 3.38 0.63 22.92
N TYR A 89 4.28 1.03 22.03
CA TYR A 89 4.30 2.35 21.38
C TYR A 89 4.24 2.16 19.86
N MET A 90 3.76 3.17 19.15
CA MET A 90 3.70 3.09 17.69
C MET A 90 4.98 3.58 17.06
N LYS A 91 5.51 2.78 16.14
CA LYS A 91 6.53 3.20 15.20
C LYS A 91 5.89 3.44 13.85
N SER A 92 6.14 4.61 13.28
CA SER A 92 5.47 5.07 12.07
C SER A 92 6.48 5.47 11.00
N HIS A 93 6.02 5.31 9.77
CA HIS A 93 6.78 5.52 8.56
C HIS A 93 5.85 6.13 7.52
N LEU A 94 5.99 7.42 7.24
CA LEU A 94 5.01 8.20 6.49
C LEU A 94 5.69 9.03 5.40
N ARG A 95 4.99 9.21 4.27
CA ARG A 95 5.34 10.14 3.19
C ARG A 95 4.11 10.94 2.82
N LEU A 96 4.26 12.25 2.78
CA LEU A 96 3.24 13.22 2.41
C LEU A 96 3.75 13.99 1.19
N MET A 97 3.01 13.94 0.08
CA MET A 97 3.35 14.61 -1.16
C MET A 97 2.91 16.07 -1.11
N GLY A 98 3.80 16.96 -1.55
CA GLY A 98 3.67 18.40 -1.52
C GLY A 98 4.99 19.11 -1.24
N THR A 99 4.97 20.42 -1.44
CA THR A 99 6.05 21.32 -1.04
C THR A 99 5.73 21.85 0.36
N PHE A 100 6.70 21.78 1.28
CA PHE A 100 6.50 22.14 2.68
C PHE A 100 7.62 23.07 3.16
N PRO A 101 7.33 24.01 4.07
CA PRO A 101 8.35 24.79 4.75
C PRO A 101 9.32 23.91 5.53
N GLU A 102 10.55 24.39 5.72
CA GLU A 102 11.52 23.74 6.61
C GLU A 102 10.94 23.57 8.02
N ARG A 103 11.40 22.57 8.77
CA ARG A 103 10.91 22.25 10.13
C ARG A 103 9.45 21.79 10.22
N SER A 104 8.75 21.61 9.10
CA SER A 104 7.45 20.95 9.08
C SER A 104 7.50 19.54 9.69
N ALA A 105 6.39 19.13 10.30
CA ALA A 105 6.34 17.90 11.09
C ALA A 105 5.07 17.09 10.84
N PHE A 106 5.12 15.81 11.22
CA PHE A 106 3.95 14.98 11.43
C PHE A 106 3.57 15.02 12.91
N ARG A 107 2.28 15.11 13.22
CA ARG A 107 1.73 14.68 14.51
C ARG A 107 0.84 13.47 14.29
N ILE A 108 1.07 12.40 15.03
CA ILE A 108 0.38 11.13 14.86
C ILE A 108 -0.31 10.80 16.17
N ALA A 109 -1.64 10.70 16.15
CA ALA A 109 -2.44 10.38 17.32
C ALA A 109 -3.09 9.00 17.17
N VAL A 110 -2.99 8.17 18.20
CA VAL A 110 -3.71 6.91 18.28
C VAL A 110 -4.96 7.13 19.12
N VAL A 111 -6.13 6.89 18.52
CA VAL A 111 -7.44 7.21 19.10
C VAL A 111 -8.28 5.95 19.16
N LYS A 112 -8.84 5.66 20.34
CA LYS A 112 -9.76 4.55 20.55
C LYS A 112 -11.02 5.05 21.24
N ASN A 113 -12.19 4.76 20.66
CA ASN A 113 -13.49 5.19 21.18
C ASN A 113 -13.57 6.71 21.46
N GLY A 114 -12.98 7.52 20.57
CA GLY A 114 -12.92 8.98 20.71
C GLY A 114 -11.91 9.51 21.74
N LYS A 115 -11.19 8.63 22.46
CA LYS A 115 -10.13 9.01 23.39
C LYS A 115 -8.76 8.83 22.75
N GLN A 116 -7.95 9.89 22.74
CA GLN A 116 -6.53 9.79 22.38
C GLN A 116 -5.80 8.95 23.45
N LEU A 117 -5.15 7.87 23.02
CA LEU A 117 -4.32 7.02 23.87
C LEU A 117 -2.93 7.64 24.07
N PHE A 118 -2.32 8.07 22.96
CA PHE A 118 -1.06 8.80 22.94
C PHE A 118 -0.92 9.57 21.62
N SER A 119 0.07 10.48 21.57
CA SER A 119 0.40 11.25 20.37
C SER A 119 1.92 11.42 20.24
N ILE A 120 2.41 11.40 19.01
CA ILE A 120 3.84 11.50 18.69
C ILE A 120 4.02 12.63 17.68
N ARG A 121 4.98 13.53 17.90
CA ARG A 121 5.39 14.56 16.93
C ARG A 121 6.76 14.22 16.38
N CYS A 122 6.91 14.21 15.07
CA CYS A 122 8.16 13.94 14.39
C CYS A 122 8.39 14.98 13.29
N GLU A 123 9.51 15.68 13.36
CA GLU A 123 9.94 16.55 12.27
C GLU A 123 10.15 15.72 11.00
N GLY A 124 9.63 16.23 9.89
CA GLY A 124 9.74 15.59 8.60
C GLY A 124 11.03 15.98 7.90
N THR A 125 11.59 15.04 7.13
CA THR A 125 12.61 15.35 6.14
C THR A 125 11.94 15.76 4.85
N ILE A 126 12.21 17.00 4.45
CA ILE A 126 11.63 17.62 3.27
C ILE A 126 12.56 17.40 2.10
N LYS A 127 11.99 16.96 0.99
CA LYS A 127 12.67 16.71 -0.27
C LYS A 127 11.95 17.51 -1.35
N THR A 128 12.66 18.47 -1.91
CA THR A 128 12.15 19.28 -3.02
C THR A 128 13.03 19.09 -4.24
N LYS A 129 12.43 19.02 -5.44
CA LYS A 129 13.16 18.96 -6.71
C LYS A 129 14.08 20.16 -6.91
N ALA A 130 13.62 21.33 -6.43
CA ALA A 130 14.28 22.61 -6.63
C ALA A 130 15.55 22.78 -5.78
N LYS A 131 15.57 22.25 -4.53
CA LYS A 131 16.67 22.40 -3.57
C LYS A 131 17.50 21.12 -3.38
N ASP A 132 17.45 20.15 -4.30
CA ASP A 132 18.29 18.96 -4.14
C ASP A 132 19.77 19.28 -4.45
N ASP A 133 20.53 19.54 -3.39
CA ASP A 133 21.97 19.88 -3.42
C ASP A 133 22.87 18.78 -4.00
N ARG A 134 22.36 17.58 -4.33
CA ARG A 134 23.10 16.56 -5.07
C ARG A 134 23.12 16.84 -6.57
N ILE A 135 22.24 17.71 -7.02
CA ILE A 135 22.01 18.08 -8.43
C ILE A 135 22.61 19.48 -8.69
N ARG A 136 23.92 19.63 -8.40
CA ARG A 136 24.60 20.95 -8.38
C ARG A 136 24.89 21.56 -9.75
N SER A 137 24.73 20.80 -10.85
CA SER A 137 24.97 21.31 -12.19
C SER A 137 23.87 20.87 -13.16
N ASN A 138 23.60 21.69 -14.18
CA ASN A 138 22.65 21.36 -15.24
C ASN A 138 23.00 20.04 -15.95
N VAL A 139 24.28 19.69 -16.00
CA VAL A 139 24.78 18.42 -16.57
C VAL A 139 24.37 17.23 -15.70
N ILE A 140 24.49 17.34 -14.38
CA ILE A 140 24.05 16.30 -13.44
C ILE A 140 22.52 16.22 -13.47
N ARG A 141 21.81 17.35 -13.58
CA ARG A 141 20.34 17.43 -13.65
C ARG A 141 19.74 16.64 -14.81
N GLN A 142 20.45 16.54 -15.94
CA GLN A 142 20.04 15.72 -17.09
C GLN A 142 20.19 14.21 -16.87
N GLN A 143 20.90 13.78 -15.82
CA GLN A 143 21.12 12.37 -15.49
C GLN A 143 20.07 11.78 -14.53
N TYR A 144 19.22 12.61 -13.93
CA TYR A 144 18.16 12.18 -13.02
C TYR A 144 16.79 12.48 -13.63
N SER A 145 15.84 11.55 -13.50
CA SER A 145 14.43 11.89 -13.69
C SER A 145 13.96 12.70 -12.48
N LEU A 146 13.52 13.93 -12.75
CA LEU A 146 12.87 14.80 -11.77
C LEU A 146 11.35 14.67 -11.81
N ASP A 147 10.86 13.63 -12.50
CA ASP A 147 9.45 13.31 -12.60
C ASP A 147 9.05 12.52 -11.35
N TYR A 148 8.97 13.21 -10.22
CA TYR A 148 8.36 12.70 -8.99
C TYR A 148 7.61 13.84 -8.28
N ASP A 149 6.96 13.66 -7.14
CA ASP A 149 6.36 14.78 -6.38
C ASP A 149 7.39 15.36 -5.40
N ASP A 150 7.35 16.66 -5.08
CA ASP A 150 7.97 17.11 -3.83
C ASP A 150 7.31 16.34 -2.66
N TYR A 151 8.06 16.07 -1.59
CA TYR A 151 7.49 15.36 -0.46
C TYR A 151 8.17 15.67 0.86
N MET A 152 7.43 15.44 1.94
CA MET A 152 7.94 15.31 3.29
C MET A 152 7.79 13.86 3.73
N GLN A 153 8.81 13.29 4.35
CA GLN A 153 8.73 11.94 4.92
C GLN A 153 9.25 11.91 6.35
N THR A 154 8.79 10.95 7.14
CA THR A 154 9.40 10.68 8.44
C THR A 154 10.83 10.17 8.22
N ASN A 155 11.79 10.64 9.03
CA ASN A 155 13.09 9.99 9.13
C ASN A 155 12.95 8.54 9.62
N LEU A 156 14.05 7.78 9.58
CA LEU A 156 14.05 6.31 9.62
C LEU A 156 13.20 5.65 10.71
N GLN A 157 12.72 6.31 11.77
CA GLN A 157 11.73 5.76 12.69
C GLN A 157 10.99 6.90 13.44
N CYS A 158 9.72 7.21 13.12
CA CYS A 158 8.92 8.17 13.89
C CYS A 158 8.22 7.46 15.07
N PHE A 159 8.75 7.62 16.28
CA PHE A 159 8.19 7.03 17.50
C PHE A 159 8.53 7.87 18.74
N ASN A 160 7.78 7.67 19.81
CA ASN A 160 8.17 8.07 21.17
C ASN A 160 7.97 6.87 22.11
N LYS A 161 9.05 6.37 22.72
CA LYS A 161 8.99 5.20 23.59
C LYS A 161 8.30 5.50 24.92
N ASP A 162 8.20 6.75 25.35
CA ASP A 162 7.58 7.10 26.63
C ASP A 162 6.06 7.19 26.56
N GLU A 163 5.54 7.31 25.34
CA GLU A 163 4.14 7.32 25.00
C GLU A 163 3.66 5.88 24.71
N THR A 164 3.32 5.14 25.76
CA THR A 164 2.87 3.74 25.63
C THR A 164 1.42 3.53 26.07
N THR A 165 0.82 2.44 25.58
CA THR A 165 -0.47 1.94 26.06
C THR A 165 -0.50 0.43 26.12
N LYS A 166 -1.37 -0.13 26.96
CA LYS A 166 -1.68 -1.58 26.97
C LYS A 166 -2.98 -1.92 26.25
N GLU A 167 -3.66 -0.91 25.70
CA GLU A 167 -4.90 -1.07 24.95
C GLU A 167 -4.67 -1.88 23.67
N THR A 168 -5.63 -2.74 23.34
CA THR A 168 -5.62 -3.61 22.15
C THR A 168 -6.95 -3.51 21.40
N GLY A 169 -7.05 -4.13 20.23
CA GLY A 169 -8.21 -4.11 19.36
C GLY A 169 -8.15 -3.01 18.31
N VAL A 170 -9.29 -2.74 17.68
CA VAL A 170 -9.42 -1.76 16.60
C VAL A 170 -9.28 -0.33 17.14
N MET A 171 -8.46 0.48 16.48
CA MET A 171 -8.22 1.89 16.80
C MET A 171 -7.94 2.71 15.54
N ASN A 172 -8.15 4.01 15.62
CA ASN A 172 -7.82 4.96 14.56
C ASN A 172 -6.40 5.50 14.77
N VAL A 173 -5.70 5.72 13.66
CA VAL A 173 -4.45 6.48 13.63
C VAL A 173 -4.71 7.73 12.82
N GLU A 174 -4.73 8.87 13.50
CA GLU A 174 -4.91 10.17 12.88
C GLU A 174 -3.55 10.80 12.60
N VAL A 175 -3.28 11.09 11.33
CA VAL A 175 -2.04 11.72 10.87
C VAL A 175 -2.34 13.18 10.55
N TYR A 176 -1.63 14.05 11.23
CA TYR A 176 -1.69 15.50 11.08
C TYR A 176 -0.38 16.02 10.49
N PHE A 177 -0.49 17.03 9.64
CA PHE A 177 0.61 17.87 9.20
C PHE A 177 0.71 19.08 10.13
N ILE A 178 1.95 19.45 10.49
CA ILE A 178 2.27 20.69 11.17
C ILE A 178 3.12 21.56 10.25
N ASN A 179 2.67 22.78 10.00
CA ASN A 179 3.40 23.77 9.21
C ASN A 179 4.62 24.30 9.98
N GLY A 180 5.81 24.25 9.36
CA GLY A 180 7.06 24.66 10.02
C GLY A 180 7.23 26.17 10.24
N ASP A 181 6.52 27.01 9.48
CA ASP A 181 6.58 28.47 9.61
C ASP A 181 5.54 29.03 10.58
N THR A 182 4.41 28.34 10.75
CA THR A 182 3.22 28.87 11.45
C THR A 182 2.72 27.99 12.59
N ASP A 183 3.23 26.77 12.74
CA ASP A 183 2.72 25.72 13.62
C ASP A 183 1.24 25.35 13.39
N GLU A 184 0.63 25.78 12.28
CA GLU A 184 -0.74 25.39 11.92
C GLU A 184 -0.81 23.87 11.76
N GLU A 185 -1.82 23.27 12.42
CA GLU A 185 -2.06 21.84 12.40
C GLU A 185 -3.25 21.49 11.50
N LYS A 186 -3.08 20.46 10.67
CA LYS A 186 -4.12 19.96 9.77
C LYS A 186 -4.16 18.44 9.72
N LEU A 187 -5.33 17.86 9.96
CA LEU A 187 -5.55 16.43 9.73
C LEU A 187 -5.43 16.13 8.23
N VAL A 188 -4.49 15.25 7.86
CA VAL A 188 -4.28 14.85 6.47
C VAL A 188 -4.91 13.51 6.14
N ARG A 189 -4.94 12.57 7.10
CA ARG A 189 -5.45 11.21 6.87
C ARG A 189 -5.78 10.51 8.17
N THR A 190 -6.77 9.63 8.13
CA THR A 190 -7.08 8.69 9.22
C THR A 190 -6.98 7.27 8.70
N TYR A 191 -6.19 6.46 9.41
CA TYR A 191 -6.03 5.02 9.19
C TYR A 191 -6.72 4.24 10.31
N LYS A 192 -6.88 2.93 10.12
CA LYS A 192 -7.45 2.03 11.12
C LYS A 192 -6.57 0.79 11.25
N ILE A 193 -6.14 0.51 12.48
CA ILE A 193 -5.30 -0.63 12.84
C ILE A 193 -6.03 -1.53 13.84
N ASP A 194 -5.67 -2.81 13.91
CA ASP A 194 -6.13 -3.75 14.94
C ASP A 194 -4.91 -4.34 15.66
N VAL A 195 -4.66 -3.85 16.87
CA VAL A 195 -3.52 -4.29 17.69
C VAL A 195 -3.90 -5.51 18.49
N ARG A 196 -3.14 -6.59 18.36
CA ARG A 196 -3.31 -7.85 19.07
C ARG A 196 -2.26 -8.03 20.13
N ARG A 197 -2.61 -8.81 21.16
CA ARG A 197 -1.72 -9.19 22.26
C ARG A 197 -1.51 -10.69 22.25
N ALA A 198 -0.25 -11.11 22.24
CA ALA A 198 0.17 -12.50 22.27
C ALA A 198 0.75 -12.84 23.65
N THR A 199 0.17 -13.82 24.32
CA THR A 199 0.68 -14.31 25.61
C THR A 199 2.01 -15.04 25.41
N LYS A 200 2.95 -14.83 26.34
CA LYS A 200 4.20 -15.58 26.42
C LYS A 200 4.38 -16.18 27.81
N VAL A 201 5.03 -17.34 27.85
CA VAL A 201 5.53 -17.95 29.09
C VAL A 201 7.04 -18.12 29.00
N ARG A 202 7.70 -18.02 30.16
CA ARG A 202 9.14 -18.20 30.33
C ARG A 202 9.44 -19.18 31.45
N GLY A 203 10.73 -19.39 31.70
CA GLY A 203 11.19 -20.28 32.77
C GLY A 203 11.24 -21.76 32.37
N ASN A 204 11.60 -22.59 33.34
CA ASN A 204 11.70 -24.02 33.13
C ASN A 204 10.33 -24.69 33.09
N ALA A 205 10.29 -25.91 32.56
CA ALA A 205 9.03 -26.61 32.31
C ALA A 205 8.25 -26.97 33.60
N LEU A 206 8.94 -27.11 34.75
CA LEU A 206 8.35 -27.44 36.05
C LEU A 206 7.78 -26.22 36.79
N LYS A 207 8.23 -25.01 36.43
CA LYS A 207 7.80 -23.74 37.01
C LYS A 207 7.62 -22.70 35.88
N PRO A 208 6.63 -22.88 34.99
CA PRO A 208 6.35 -21.90 33.97
C PRO A 208 5.89 -20.60 34.63
N GLU A 209 6.44 -19.49 34.15
CA GLU A 209 6.05 -18.16 34.59
C GLU A 209 5.46 -17.39 33.42
N GLN A 210 4.49 -16.52 33.69
CA GLN A 210 4.04 -15.56 32.70
C GLN A 210 5.20 -14.63 32.34
N ASP A 211 5.41 -14.43 31.04
CA ASP A 211 6.36 -13.47 30.49
C ASP A 211 5.63 -12.22 29.99
N VAL A 212 6.38 -11.17 29.69
CA VAL A 212 5.81 -9.95 29.07
C VAL A 212 5.21 -10.32 27.71
N PRO A 213 3.96 -9.98 27.40
CA PRO A 213 3.34 -10.31 26.12
C PRO A 213 4.05 -9.64 24.93
N SER A 214 3.80 -10.15 23.73
CA SER A 214 4.08 -9.40 22.50
C SER A 214 2.83 -8.62 22.09
N TYR A 215 3.02 -7.43 21.53
CA TYR A 215 1.97 -6.68 20.83
C TYR A 215 2.30 -6.69 19.33
N TYR A 216 1.29 -6.68 18.47
CA TYR A 216 1.48 -6.61 17.01
C TYR A 216 0.22 -6.08 16.33
N ILE A 217 0.35 -5.44 15.17
CA ILE A 217 -0.74 -5.05 14.29
C ILE A 217 -1.05 -6.21 13.34
N GLN A 218 -2.30 -6.68 13.30
CA GLN A 218 -2.65 -7.66 12.27
C GLN A 218 -2.72 -6.98 10.89
N ARG A 219 -2.20 -7.63 9.84
CA ARG A 219 -2.13 -7.09 8.46
C ARG A 219 -2.79 -8.02 7.42
N HIS A 220 -3.74 -8.86 7.83
CA HIS A 220 -4.37 -9.83 6.91
C HIS A 220 -5.06 -9.15 5.71
N ALA A 221 -5.69 -8.01 5.93
CA ALA A 221 -6.37 -7.26 4.87
C ALA A 221 -5.40 -6.72 3.79
N GLU A 222 -4.13 -6.51 4.15
CA GLU A 222 -3.09 -6.05 3.20
C GLU A 222 -2.65 -7.14 2.23
N THR A 223 -2.91 -8.41 2.53
CA THR A 223 -2.64 -9.52 1.59
C THR A 223 -3.50 -9.47 0.32
N ALA A 224 -4.54 -8.64 0.28
CA ALA A 224 -5.33 -8.37 -0.93
C ALA A 224 -4.73 -7.27 -1.82
N VAL A 225 -3.70 -6.56 -1.33
CA VAL A 225 -3.22 -5.32 -1.94
C VAL A 225 -1.90 -5.57 -2.65
N ALA A 226 -1.79 -5.04 -3.87
CA ALA A 226 -0.54 -4.95 -4.59
C ALA A 226 -0.44 -3.63 -5.33
N PHE A 227 0.78 -3.15 -5.52
CA PHE A 227 1.06 -2.00 -6.35
C PHE A 227 2.33 -2.21 -7.16
N ALA A 228 2.39 -1.51 -8.28
CA ALA A 228 3.47 -1.57 -9.23
C ALA A 228 4.14 -0.20 -9.37
N TYR A 229 5.45 -0.22 -9.55
CA TYR A 229 6.27 0.97 -9.73
C TYR A 229 7.45 0.66 -10.64
N PHE A 230 7.74 1.57 -11.57
CA PHE A 230 8.93 1.49 -12.41
C PHE A 230 10.10 2.17 -11.71
N ASP A 231 11.16 1.41 -11.47
CA ASP A 231 12.30 1.83 -10.67
C ASP A 231 13.62 1.80 -11.45
N PHE A 232 14.57 2.66 -11.09
CA PHE A 232 15.88 2.77 -11.72
C PHE A 232 16.82 1.64 -11.29
N GLY A 233 16.56 0.43 -11.79
CA GLY A 233 17.49 -0.66 -12.16
C GLY A 233 18.63 -1.13 -11.24
N ASP A 234 19.00 -0.42 -10.16
CA ASP A 234 20.00 -0.92 -9.22
C ASP A 234 19.32 -1.97 -8.33
N ARG A 235 19.58 -3.24 -8.68
CA ARG A 235 19.13 -4.45 -7.99
C ARG A 235 19.36 -4.42 -6.48
N ASN A 236 20.27 -3.57 -5.98
CA ASN A 236 20.62 -3.47 -4.57
C ASN A 236 20.27 -2.12 -3.91
N ARG A 237 19.83 -1.09 -4.64
CA ARG A 237 19.89 0.29 -4.09
C ARG A 237 18.71 1.22 -4.26
N ASN A 238 17.85 1.06 -5.24
CA ASN A 238 16.69 1.94 -5.41
C ASN A 238 15.40 1.10 -5.27
N GLY A 239 14.28 1.68 -4.86
CA GLY A 239 13.03 0.98 -4.57
C GLY A 239 11.97 2.00 -4.17
N TYR A 240 10.68 1.63 -4.21
CA TYR A 240 9.57 2.54 -3.89
C TYR A 240 9.72 3.28 -2.54
N PHE A 241 10.40 2.63 -1.59
CA PHE A 241 10.63 3.09 -0.22
C PHE A 241 11.94 3.85 0.00
N ARG A 242 12.77 4.02 -1.04
CA ARG A 242 14.04 4.75 -0.96
C ARG A 242 13.92 6.13 -1.59
N ASP A 243 14.91 6.98 -1.32
CA ASP A 243 15.00 8.32 -1.90
C ASP A 243 15.22 8.20 -3.42
N PRO A 244 14.32 8.74 -4.27
CA PRO A 244 14.39 8.59 -5.72
C PRO A 244 15.63 9.25 -6.34
N VAL A 245 16.35 10.10 -5.59
CA VAL A 245 17.55 10.82 -6.04
C VAL A 245 18.85 10.12 -5.61
N GLU A 246 18.79 8.95 -4.97
CA GLU A 246 20.00 8.15 -4.74
C GLU A 246 20.61 7.68 -6.07
N ARG A 247 21.88 8.08 -6.29
CA ARG A 247 22.68 7.86 -7.51
C ARG A 247 22.40 6.49 -8.13
N SER A 248 21.68 6.46 -9.25
CA SER A 248 21.87 5.39 -10.22
C SER A 248 23.10 5.78 -11.05
N ASN A 249 24.10 4.89 -11.12
CA ASN A 249 25.22 5.05 -12.06
C ASN A 249 24.80 4.73 -13.51
N TYR A 250 23.51 4.46 -13.74
CA TYR A 250 22.93 4.25 -15.05
C TYR A 250 22.49 5.60 -15.60
N SER A 251 22.73 5.83 -16.89
CA SER A 251 22.27 6.99 -17.64
C SER A 251 20.74 7.02 -17.81
N GLY A 252 20.00 7.03 -16.70
CA GLY A 252 18.83 7.88 -16.49
C GLY A 252 17.54 7.66 -17.27
N LYS A 253 17.37 6.61 -18.10
CA LYS A 253 16.07 6.40 -18.78
C LYS A 253 15.45 5.02 -18.66
N LEU A 254 16.22 3.95 -18.48
CA LEU A 254 15.65 2.62 -18.26
C LEU A 254 15.12 2.48 -16.83
N ARG A 255 13.85 2.08 -16.69
CA ARG A 255 13.25 1.70 -15.40
C ARG A 255 12.62 0.31 -15.49
N THR A 256 12.91 -0.55 -14.53
CA THR A 256 12.39 -1.93 -14.44
C THR A 256 11.14 -1.95 -13.58
N LEU A 257 10.15 -2.75 -13.98
CA LEU A 257 8.90 -2.90 -13.25
C LEU A 257 9.12 -3.70 -11.97
N ARG A 258 8.71 -3.13 -10.84
CA ARG A 258 8.63 -3.82 -9.56
C ARG A 258 7.21 -3.87 -9.05
N ILE A 259 6.82 -5.04 -8.56
CA ILE A 259 5.51 -5.26 -7.93
C ILE A 259 5.73 -5.55 -6.45
N TYR A 260 4.99 -4.82 -5.62
CA TYR A 260 5.00 -4.94 -4.17
C TYR A 260 3.68 -5.52 -3.70
N SER A 261 3.73 -6.51 -2.80
CA SER A 261 2.55 -7.08 -2.14
C SER A 261 2.91 -7.57 -0.74
N THR A 262 1.93 -7.86 0.12
CA THR A 262 2.17 -8.39 1.46
C THR A 262 1.77 -9.86 1.55
N PHE A 263 2.52 -10.66 2.30
CA PHE A 263 2.22 -12.07 2.56
C PHE A 263 2.51 -12.47 4.02
N SER A 264 2.00 -13.62 4.45
CA SER A 264 2.29 -14.17 5.77
C SER A 264 3.15 -15.44 5.65
N PRO A 265 4.47 -15.38 5.92
CA PRO A 265 5.34 -16.55 5.84
C PRO A 265 5.16 -17.50 7.04
N GLU A 266 5.55 -18.75 6.83
CA GLU A 266 5.82 -19.67 7.92
C GLU A 266 7.23 -19.41 8.48
N SER A 267 7.35 -19.35 9.81
CA SER A 267 8.65 -19.11 10.46
C SER A 267 9.68 -20.15 10.03
N GLY A 268 10.80 -19.69 9.46
CA GLY A 268 11.92 -20.56 9.06
C GLY A 268 11.76 -21.22 7.69
N LYS A 269 10.67 -20.97 6.96
CA LYS A 269 10.56 -21.36 5.55
C LYS A 269 11.00 -20.23 4.63
N TYR A 270 11.81 -20.58 3.64
CA TYR A 270 12.26 -19.66 2.61
C TYR A 270 11.29 -19.63 1.43
N LEU A 271 11.32 -18.53 0.69
CA LEU A 271 10.66 -18.44 -0.61
C LEU A 271 11.28 -19.45 -1.60
N PRO A 272 10.53 -19.94 -2.60
CA PRO A 272 11.08 -20.80 -3.64
C PRO A 272 12.29 -20.16 -4.35
N ASN A 273 13.39 -20.89 -4.51
CA ASN A 273 14.63 -20.34 -5.06
C ASN A 273 14.62 -20.12 -6.60
N LYS A 274 13.60 -20.64 -7.31
CA LYS A 274 13.47 -20.53 -8.77
C LYS A 274 12.05 -20.16 -9.14
N MET A 275 11.83 -18.87 -9.31
CA MET A 275 10.58 -18.30 -9.80
C MET A 275 10.76 -17.80 -11.23
N PHE A 276 9.70 -17.85 -12.02
CA PHE A 276 9.68 -17.23 -13.35
C PHE A 276 8.29 -16.67 -13.68
N THR A 277 8.29 -15.68 -14.58
CA THR A 277 7.09 -14.93 -14.94
C THR A 277 6.56 -15.38 -16.29
N ARG A 278 5.24 -15.61 -16.33
CA ARG A 278 4.48 -15.88 -17.55
C ARG A 278 3.42 -14.80 -17.75
N CYS A 279 3.67 -13.87 -18.68
CA CYS A 279 2.75 -12.82 -19.05
C CYS A 279 1.98 -13.06 -20.35
N THR A 280 0.79 -12.47 -20.42
CA THR A 280 0.04 -12.21 -21.65
C THR A 280 -0.36 -10.74 -21.73
N VAL A 281 -0.51 -10.22 -22.95
CA VAL A 281 -1.10 -8.90 -23.23
C VAL A 281 -2.29 -9.10 -24.14
N ASN A 282 -3.47 -8.68 -23.69
CA ASN A 282 -4.74 -8.92 -24.40
C ASN A 282 -4.94 -10.41 -24.76
N GLY A 283 -4.48 -11.32 -23.89
CA GLY A 283 -4.53 -12.77 -24.08
C GLY A 283 -3.44 -13.36 -24.98
N GLN A 284 -2.59 -12.54 -25.62
CA GLN A 284 -1.46 -13.02 -26.41
C GLN A 284 -0.22 -13.18 -25.54
N ARG A 285 0.49 -14.30 -25.71
CA ARG A 285 1.69 -14.61 -24.94
C ARG A 285 2.82 -13.62 -25.24
N ILE A 286 3.40 -13.05 -24.19
CA ILE A 286 4.67 -12.33 -24.29
C ILE A 286 5.81 -13.33 -24.20
N ASP A 287 6.71 -13.27 -25.17
CA ASP A 287 7.95 -14.04 -25.17
C ASP A 287 9.04 -13.27 -24.43
N PHE A 288 9.58 -13.89 -23.39
CA PHE A 288 10.76 -13.41 -22.68
C PHE A 288 11.89 -14.36 -23.09
N THR A 289 12.44 -14.14 -24.27
CA THR A 289 13.55 -14.93 -24.85
C THR A 289 14.70 -14.99 -23.84
N ASN A 290 14.94 -16.14 -23.17
CA ASN A 290 15.98 -16.40 -22.15
C ASN A 290 15.64 -16.21 -20.66
N ASN A 291 14.36 -16.23 -20.26
CA ASN A 291 13.94 -16.00 -18.86
C ASN A 291 14.25 -17.15 -17.85
N LEU A 292 15.34 -17.92 -18.04
CA LEU A 292 15.54 -19.19 -17.34
C LEU A 292 15.85 -19.09 -15.83
N ASP A 293 16.26 -17.95 -15.27
CA ASP A 293 16.54 -17.82 -13.82
C ASP A 293 16.51 -16.35 -13.30
N ARG A 294 15.65 -15.45 -13.83
CA ARG A 294 15.80 -14.00 -13.60
C ARG A 294 14.72 -13.26 -12.81
N ASP A 295 13.61 -13.89 -12.43
CA ASP A 295 12.72 -13.26 -11.46
C ASP A 295 13.40 -13.28 -10.09
N SER A 296 14.04 -12.16 -9.73
CA SER A 296 14.52 -12.00 -8.36
C SER A 296 13.32 -11.61 -7.52
N VAL A 297 12.78 -12.59 -6.80
CA VAL A 297 11.90 -12.30 -5.68
C VAL A 297 12.79 -12.04 -4.50
N GLN A 298 12.78 -10.78 -4.07
CA GLN A 298 13.51 -10.38 -2.88
C GLN A 298 12.49 -10.15 -1.78
N ASP A 299 12.78 -10.69 -0.60
CA ASP A 299 12.26 -10.11 0.64
C ASP A 299 12.72 -8.65 0.63
N ALA A 300 11.83 -7.70 0.92
CA ALA A 300 12.18 -6.27 0.92
C ALA A 300 13.20 -6.00 2.03
N LYS A 301 14.49 -6.29 1.80
CA LYS A 301 15.54 -6.11 2.79
C LYS A 301 15.78 -4.64 3.03
N GLY A 302 15.17 -4.10 4.10
CA GLY A 302 15.37 -2.73 4.53
C GLY A 302 14.30 -2.26 5.53
N GLY A 303 14.53 -2.50 6.82
CA GLY A 303 14.00 -1.69 7.93
C GLY A 303 12.49 -1.62 8.20
N ARG A 304 11.63 -2.14 7.32
CA ARG A 304 10.15 -2.10 7.40
C ARG A 304 9.44 -3.44 7.23
N SER A 305 10.17 -4.54 7.10
CA SER A 305 9.62 -5.68 6.38
C SER A 305 8.83 -6.68 7.22
N ASP A 306 8.86 -6.61 8.55
CA ASP A 306 8.38 -7.71 9.38
C ASP A 306 7.55 -7.21 10.57
N GLU A 307 6.25 -7.46 10.55
CA GLU A 307 5.41 -7.38 11.75
C GLU A 307 5.36 -8.76 12.40
N VAL A 308 5.75 -8.88 13.68
CA VAL A 308 5.87 -10.19 14.34
C VAL A 308 5.17 -10.24 15.70
N GLY A 309 4.05 -10.95 15.76
CA GLY A 309 3.50 -11.47 17.01
C GLY A 309 4.17 -12.77 17.40
N THR A 310 4.60 -12.90 18.66
CA THR A 310 5.12 -14.17 19.21
C THR A 310 4.30 -14.61 20.41
N TYR A 311 3.70 -15.79 20.29
CA TYR A 311 3.01 -16.51 21.34
C TYR A 311 3.85 -17.68 21.83
N ILE A 312 3.89 -17.88 23.15
CA ILE A 312 4.66 -18.96 23.78
C ILE A 312 3.83 -19.58 24.89
N ASP A 313 3.69 -20.91 24.89
CA ASP A 313 3.03 -21.64 25.96
C ASP A 313 3.71 -22.98 26.29
N ARG A 314 3.19 -23.66 27.32
CA ARG A 314 3.56 -25.04 27.71
C ARG A 314 2.31 -25.84 28.08
N LEU A 315 1.20 -25.65 27.37
CA LEU A 315 -0.10 -26.19 27.82
C LEU A 315 -0.25 -27.69 27.56
N THR A 316 0.36 -28.22 26.49
CA THR A 316 0.28 -29.64 26.10
C THR A 316 1.41 -30.47 26.75
N PRO A 317 1.19 -31.76 27.12
CA PRO A 317 2.18 -32.57 27.83
C PRO A 317 3.59 -32.62 27.22
N GLN A 318 3.70 -32.62 25.89
CA GLN A 318 4.99 -32.60 25.19
C GLN A 318 5.83 -31.33 25.45
N TYR A 319 5.19 -30.20 25.73
CA TYR A 319 5.86 -28.91 26.02
C TYR A 319 6.01 -28.64 27.53
N GLN A 320 5.31 -29.40 28.37
CA GLN A 320 5.44 -29.36 29.83
C GLN A 320 6.76 -29.98 30.35
N ARG A 321 7.46 -30.75 29.50
CA ARG A 321 8.73 -31.39 29.85
C ARG A 321 9.91 -31.01 28.95
N GLY A 322 9.67 -30.24 27.89
CA GLY A 322 10.66 -29.93 26.85
C GLY A 322 10.84 -28.44 26.58
N ASN A 323 11.13 -28.08 25.33
CA ASN A 323 11.08 -26.69 24.88
C ASN A 323 9.64 -26.18 24.90
N PRO A 324 9.40 -24.87 25.13
CA PRO A 324 8.05 -24.34 25.05
C PRO A 324 7.53 -24.41 23.61
N TYR A 325 6.22 -24.47 23.46
CA TYR A 325 5.57 -24.26 22.18
C TYR A 325 5.72 -22.79 21.78
N VAL A 326 6.07 -22.54 20.52
CA VAL A 326 6.22 -21.19 19.97
C VAL A 326 5.36 -21.08 18.72
N ASP A 327 4.50 -20.07 18.69
CA ASP A 327 3.73 -19.73 17.50
C ASP A 327 3.96 -18.28 17.10
N LYS A 328 4.26 -18.05 15.82
CA LYS A 328 4.52 -16.73 15.27
C LYS A 328 3.47 -16.35 14.23
N VAL A 329 3.00 -15.11 14.33
CA VAL A 329 2.22 -14.44 13.28
C VAL A 329 3.16 -13.42 12.67
N VAL A 330 3.46 -13.59 11.38
CA VAL A 330 4.42 -12.75 10.65
C VAL A 330 3.73 -12.20 9.41
N PHE A 331 3.94 -10.92 9.11
CA PHE A 331 3.60 -10.32 7.81
C PHE A 331 4.83 -9.68 7.20
N ARG A 332 5.04 -9.91 5.90
CA ARG A 332 6.16 -9.36 5.14
C ARG A 332 5.77 -8.80 3.81
N ASP A 333 6.55 -7.82 3.38
CA ASP A 333 6.46 -7.25 2.05
C ASP A 333 7.30 -8.08 1.06
N LEU A 334 6.70 -8.40 -0.06
CA LEU A 334 7.23 -9.20 -1.15
C LEU A 334 7.46 -8.29 -2.35
N VAL A 335 8.67 -8.32 -2.91
CA VAL A 335 9.02 -7.53 -4.10
C VAL A 335 9.35 -8.47 -5.24
N PHE A 336 8.61 -8.33 -6.33
CA PHE A 336 8.87 -9.02 -7.59
C PHE A 336 9.49 -8.02 -8.58
N GLU A 337 10.74 -8.25 -8.95
CA GLU A 337 11.35 -7.58 -10.09
C GLU A 337 10.92 -8.33 -11.37
N MET A 338 10.13 -7.64 -12.20
CA MET A 338 9.56 -8.21 -13.42
C MET A 338 10.49 -7.94 -14.61
N PRO A 339 10.59 -8.83 -15.60
CA PRO A 339 11.38 -8.64 -16.83
C PRO A 339 10.69 -7.68 -17.82
N ILE A 340 10.17 -6.57 -17.31
CA ILE A 340 9.41 -5.55 -18.03
C ILE A 340 10.02 -4.19 -17.70
N TYR A 341 10.29 -3.35 -18.70
CA TYR A 341 10.89 -2.05 -18.51
C TYR A 341 10.15 -0.93 -19.27
N THR A 342 10.43 0.32 -18.90
CA THR A 342 10.02 1.55 -19.59
C THR A 342 11.26 2.42 -19.84
N GLY A 343 11.19 3.28 -20.86
CA GLY A 343 12.25 4.25 -21.15
C GLY A 343 12.84 4.17 -22.55
N GLU A 344 13.73 5.10 -22.86
CA GLU A 344 14.37 5.18 -24.20
C GLU A 344 15.52 4.19 -24.38
N ASP A 345 16.24 3.89 -23.31
CA ASP A 345 17.38 2.97 -23.37
C ASP A 345 16.88 1.54 -23.59
N LYS A 346 17.48 0.85 -24.57
CA LYS A 346 17.20 -0.56 -24.81
C LYS A 346 17.83 -1.38 -23.67
N SER A 347 17.02 -2.23 -23.04
CA SER A 347 17.56 -3.22 -22.11
C SER A 347 18.52 -4.16 -22.85
N THR A 348 19.72 -4.33 -22.31
CA THR A 348 20.66 -5.38 -22.76
C THR A 348 20.36 -6.74 -22.15
N LEU A 349 19.41 -6.76 -21.21
CA LEU A 349 18.83 -7.93 -20.60
C LEU A 349 17.56 -8.22 -21.42
N ASP A 350 17.26 -9.49 -21.72
CA ASP A 350 16.13 -9.89 -22.57
C ASP A 350 14.74 -9.58 -21.94
N GLU A 351 14.49 -8.31 -21.65
CA GLU A 351 13.30 -7.74 -21.04
C GLU A 351 12.38 -7.16 -22.11
N VAL A 352 11.11 -7.03 -21.77
CA VAL A 352 10.10 -6.52 -22.70
C VAL A 352 9.77 -5.07 -22.35
N LYS A 353 9.77 -4.23 -23.38
CA LYS A 353 9.41 -2.83 -23.28
C LYS A 353 7.89 -2.67 -23.16
N ILE A 354 7.42 -1.97 -22.12
CA ILE A 354 5.98 -1.81 -21.87
C ILE A 354 5.32 -0.89 -22.91
N GLU A 355 6.03 0.10 -23.44
CA GLU A 355 5.56 1.02 -24.48
C GLU A 355 5.13 0.28 -25.75
N ASP A 356 5.84 -0.79 -26.09
CA ASP A 356 5.61 -1.59 -27.31
C ASP A 356 4.42 -2.55 -27.17
N ASN A 357 3.90 -2.71 -25.94
CA ASN A 357 2.89 -3.71 -25.59
C ASN A 357 1.75 -3.09 -24.75
N PRO A 358 0.99 -2.11 -25.27
CA PRO A 358 -0.15 -1.53 -24.57
C PRO A 358 -1.32 -2.51 -24.46
N GLY A 359 -2.13 -2.37 -23.41
CA GLY A 359 -3.34 -3.18 -23.21
C GLY A 359 -3.40 -3.86 -21.85
N LYS A 360 -4.18 -4.93 -21.77
CA LYS A 360 -4.44 -5.67 -20.53
C LYS A 360 -3.34 -6.70 -20.30
N TRP A 361 -2.53 -6.49 -19.29
CA TRP A 361 -1.49 -7.41 -18.84
C TRP A 361 -2.05 -8.38 -17.81
N GLU A 362 -1.69 -9.66 -17.97
CA GLU A 362 -1.86 -10.69 -16.94
C GLU A 362 -0.55 -11.46 -16.82
N CYS A 363 0.05 -11.47 -15.63
CA CYS A 363 1.33 -12.12 -15.36
C CYS A 363 1.19 -13.10 -14.19
N ASN A 364 1.52 -14.37 -14.44
CA ASN A 364 1.59 -15.42 -13.44
C ASN A 364 3.03 -15.57 -12.96
N ILE A 365 3.23 -15.52 -11.64
CA ILE A 365 4.50 -15.89 -11.02
C ILE A 365 4.45 -17.37 -10.69
N ILE A 366 5.40 -18.14 -11.20
CA ILE A 366 5.37 -19.60 -11.15
C ILE A 366 6.66 -20.12 -10.50
N ALA A 367 6.55 -21.10 -9.60
CA ALA A 367 7.67 -21.90 -9.13
C ALA A 367 7.24 -23.36 -8.93
N ASN A 368 8.16 -24.30 -9.17
CA ASN A 368 7.92 -25.74 -8.95
C ASN A 368 6.64 -26.27 -9.62
N GLY A 369 6.23 -25.69 -10.76
CA GLY A 369 4.99 -26.05 -11.48
C GLY A 369 3.70 -25.42 -10.91
N GLU A 370 3.78 -24.64 -9.84
CA GLU A 370 2.64 -23.98 -9.19
C GLU A 370 2.63 -22.48 -9.50
N THR A 371 1.44 -21.91 -9.72
CA THR A 371 1.26 -20.46 -9.75
C THR A 371 1.18 -19.93 -8.32
N LEU A 372 2.06 -18.99 -7.98
CA LEU A 372 2.17 -18.42 -6.64
C LEU A 372 1.35 -17.14 -6.48
N ARG A 373 1.32 -16.31 -7.53
CA ARG A 373 0.56 -15.06 -7.63
C ARG A 373 0.18 -14.81 -9.09
N THR A 374 -0.96 -14.18 -9.31
CA THR A 374 -1.32 -13.62 -10.62
C THR A 374 -1.55 -12.12 -10.48
N TYR A 375 -0.85 -11.33 -11.28
CA TYR A 375 -0.96 -9.88 -11.31
C TYR A 375 -1.64 -9.43 -12.59
N ARG A 376 -2.58 -8.49 -12.48
CA ARG A 376 -3.27 -7.90 -13.63
C ARG A 376 -3.28 -6.38 -13.57
N TRP A 377 -3.03 -5.76 -14.71
CA TRP A 377 -3.09 -4.31 -14.85
C TRP A 377 -3.35 -3.94 -16.31
N THR A 378 -3.62 -2.65 -16.55
CA THR A 378 -3.67 -2.10 -17.90
C THR A 378 -2.47 -1.20 -18.10
N ALA A 379 -1.81 -1.31 -19.25
CA ALA A 379 -0.72 -0.44 -19.65
C ALA A 379 -1.13 0.44 -20.84
N ALA A 380 -0.78 1.71 -20.80
CA ALA A 380 -0.98 2.65 -21.89
C ALA A 380 0.06 3.77 -21.82
N ASN A 381 0.56 4.22 -22.97
CA ASN A 381 1.55 5.29 -23.09
C ASN A 381 2.81 5.06 -22.24
N GLY A 382 3.30 3.81 -22.17
CA GLY A 382 4.49 3.46 -21.38
C GLY A 382 4.28 3.41 -19.87
N LYS A 383 3.05 3.61 -19.39
CA LYS A 383 2.71 3.65 -17.96
C LYS A 383 1.66 2.61 -17.61
N ILE A 384 1.61 2.26 -16.33
CA ILE A 384 0.51 1.47 -15.78
C ILE A 384 -0.65 2.43 -15.49
N VAL A 385 -1.82 2.10 -16.01
CA VAL A 385 -3.06 2.84 -15.75
C VAL A 385 -3.47 2.57 -14.29
N PRO A 386 -3.75 3.62 -13.49
CA PRO A 386 -4.21 3.45 -12.12
C PRO A 386 -5.46 2.57 -12.03
N HIS A 387 -5.49 1.64 -11.08
CA HIS A 387 -6.69 0.87 -10.76
C HIS A 387 -7.83 1.79 -10.31
N ALA A 388 -9.08 1.36 -10.50
CA ALA A 388 -10.29 2.15 -10.19
C ALA A 388 -10.29 2.72 -8.76
N GLU A 389 -9.80 1.95 -7.79
CA GLU A 389 -9.66 2.38 -6.40
C GLU A 389 -8.76 3.62 -6.25
N GLN A 390 -7.63 3.66 -6.97
CA GLN A 390 -6.72 4.81 -7.01
C GLN A 390 -7.33 5.95 -7.84
N ALA A 391 -7.91 5.66 -9.01
CA ALA A 391 -8.51 6.66 -9.88
C ALA A 391 -9.70 7.39 -9.22
N SER A 392 -10.38 6.76 -8.26
CA SER A 392 -11.44 7.39 -7.47
C SER A 392 -10.94 8.42 -6.44
N GLY A 393 -9.63 8.56 -6.27
CA GLY A 393 -8.99 9.37 -5.23
C GLY A 393 -9.07 8.73 -3.83
N ASN A 394 -9.48 7.46 -3.73
CA ASN A 394 -9.57 6.78 -2.44
C ASN A 394 -8.20 6.50 -1.84
N VAL A 395 -7.32 5.91 -2.66
CA VAL A 395 -5.93 5.63 -2.32
C VAL A 395 -4.99 6.47 -3.16
N ASN A 396 -3.88 6.86 -2.55
CA ASN A 396 -2.89 7.70 -3.18
C ASN A 396 -1.53 7.03 -3.10
N LEU A 397 -0.90 6.84 -4.25
CA LEU A 397 0.44 6.31 -4.36
C LEU A 397 1.40 7.39 -4.85
N PHE A 398 2.71 7.17 -4.69
CA PHE A 398 3.75 8.03 -5.23
C PHE A 398 3.64 8.19 -6.74
N TYR A 399 4.31 9.20 -7.28
CA TYR A 399 4.32 9.47 -8.72
C TYR A 399 4.64 8.21 -9.54
N ASP A 400 3.90 8.02 -10.64
CA ASP A 400 3.99 6.87 -11.56
C ASP A 400 3.77 5.47 -10.94
N ALA A 401 3.42 5.36 -9.66
CA ALA A 401 2.97 4.12 -9.05
C ALA A 401 1.47 3.90 -9.27
N ALA A 402 1.12 2.64 -9.48
CA ALA A 402 -0.26 2.22 -9.71
C ALA A 402 -0.61 1.04 -8.80
N MET A 403 -1.74 1.12 -8.11
CA MET A 403 -2.37 -0.05 -7.54
C MET A 403 -2.74 -0.99 -8.69
N ILE A 404 -2.50 -2.30 -8.50
CA ILE A 404 -2.79 -3.33 -9.49
C ILE A 404 -3.66 -4.43 -8.87
N GLU A 405 -4.25 -5.27 -9.71
CA GLU A 405 -4.95 -6.44 -9.22
C GLU A 405 -3.96 -7.56 -8.90
N MET A 406 -4.15 -8.19 -7.74
CA MET A 406 -3.46 -9.41 -7.36
C MET A 406 -4.47 -10.51 -7.06
N GLU A 407 -4.15 -11.72 -7.49
CA GLU A 407 -4.84 -12.93 -7.14
C GLU A 407 -3.87 -13.90 -6.46
N ILE A 408 -4.33 -14.46 -5.35
CA ILE A 408 -3.68 -15.54 -4.63
C ILE A 408 -4.38 -16.84 -5.05
N PRO A 409 -3.65 -17.90 -5.45
CA PRO A 409 -4.26 -19.16 -5.87
C PRO A 409 -5.16 -19.75 -4.77
N ALA A 410 -6.16 -20.52 -5.18
CA ALA A 410 -7.06 -21.20 -4.25
C ALA A 410 -6.27 -22.01 -3.21
N GLY A 411 -6.57 -21.82 -1.92
CA GLY A 411 -5.84 -22.45 -0.82
C GLY A 411 -4.52 -21.76 -0.42
N GLY A 412 -4.10 -20.70 -1.11
CA GLY A 412 -2.87 -19.95 -0.88
C GLY A 412 -1.63 -20.61 -1.50
N ALA A 413 -0.61 -19.81 -1.82
CA ALA A 413 0.65 -20.32 -2.37
C ALA A 413 1.46 -21.08 -1.31
N SER A 414 2.46 -21.85 -1.72
CA SER A 414 3.28 -22.67 -0.83
C SER A 414 3.99 -21.89 0.29
N PHE A 415 4.33 -20.62 0.06
CA PHE A 415 4.93 -19.75 1.07
C PHE A 415 3.91 -19.03 1.97
N ASP A 416 2.62 -19.06 1.63
CA ASP A 416 1.58 -18.48 2.48
C ASP A 416 1.31 -19.44 3.64
N TYR A 417 1.31 -18.91 4.86
CA TYR A 417 1.06 -19.67 6.08
C TYR A 417 -0.30 -19.33 6.70
N ARG A 418 -0.62 -18.03 6.76
CA ARG A 418 -1.85 -17.51 7.39
C ARG A 418 -2.51 -16.51 6.47
N LEU A 419 -3.63 -16.90 5.88
CA LEU A 419 -4.45 -16.03 5.05
C LEU A 419 -5.89 -16.04 5.53
N THR A 420 -6.50 -14.87 5.57
CA THR A 420 -7.93 -14.72 5.80
C THR A 420 -8.44 -13.48 5.10
N PRO A 421 -9.57 -13.55 4.39
CA PRO A 421 -10.21 -12.35 3.86
C PRO A 421 -10.69 -11.47 5.01
N MET A 422 -10.37 -10.17 4.96
CA MET A 422 -10.82 -9.15 5.91
C MET A 422 -11.20 -7.85 5.19
N PRO A 423 -12.20 -7.88 4.28
CA PRO A 423 -12.60 -6.70 3.51
C PRO A 423 -13.05 -5.52 4.38
N GLU A 424 -13.63 -5.77 5.55
CA GLU A 424 -14.06 -4.77 6.52
C GLU A 424 -12.90 -4.00 7.17
N MET A 425 -11.70 -4.60 7.17
CA MET A 425 -10.49 -4.00 7.70
C MET A 425 -9.77 -3.12 6.66
N GLY A 426 -10.28 -3.02 5.42
CA GLY A 426 -9.80 -2.07 4.42
C GLY A 426 -8.42 -2.39 3.83
N LEU A 427 -7.91 -1.50 2.98
CA LEU A 427 -6.58 -1.55 2.38
C LEU A 427 -5.64 -0.52 3.01
N PHE A 428 -4.33 -0.74 2.92
CA PHE A 428 -3.26 0.11 3.49
C PHE A 428 -3.62 0.66 4.88
N TYR A 429 -3.68 -0.21 5.89
CA TYR A 429 -4.08 0.14 7.26
C TYR A 429 -5.47 0.81 7.33
N GLY A 430 -6.53 0.13 6.86
CA GLY A 430 -7.88 0.53 7.24
C GLY A 430 -8.63 1.44 6.30
N ILE A 431 -8.07 1.84 5.15
CA ILE A 431 -8.77 2.63 4.15
C ILE A 431 -9.93 1.79 3.60
N PRO A 432 -11.19 2.24 3.65
CA PRO A 432 -12.30 1.44 3.16
C PRO A 432 -12.24 1.23 1.65
N TRP A 433 -12.57 0.04 1.17
CA TRP A 433 -12.75 -0.23 -0.26
C TRP A 433 -13.98 0.52 -0.80
N LYS A 434 -13.79 1.37 -1.81
CA LYS A 434 -14.87 2.18 -2.39
C LYS A 434 -15.45 1.57 -3.67
N THR A 435 -14.61 1.05 -4.56
CA THR A 435 -15.09 0.58 -5.87
C THR A 435 -15.55 -0.88 -5.83
N ALA A 436 -16.30 -1.30 -6.85
CA ALA A 436 -16.76 -2.69 -6.96
C ALA A 436 -15.58 -3.64 -7.20
N GLU A 437 -14.63 -3.22 -8.03
CA GLU A 437 -13.38 -3.92 -8.35
C GLU A 437 -12.52 -4.10 -7.10
N GLY A 438 -12.36 -3.03 -6.31
CA GLY A 438 -11.63 -3.07 -5.04
C GLY A 438 -12.28 -4.03 -4.04
N LYS A 439 -13.60 -3.95 -3.85
CA LYS A 439 -14.33 -4.89 -2.99
C LYS A 439 -14.19 -6.33 -3.46
N ALA A 440 -14.21 -6.57 -4.77
CA ALA A 440 -14.01 -7.90 -5.34
C ALA A 440 -12.60 -8.44 -5.02
N LEU A 441 -11.55 -7.62 -5.16
CA LEU A 441 -10.18 -8.00 -4.75
C LEU A 441 -10.12 -8.44 -3.29
N ALA A 442 -10.68 -7.64 -2.38
CA ALA A 442 -10.67 -7.91 -0.95
C ALA A 442 -11.32 -9.25 -0.56
N THR A 443 -12.38 -9.63 -1.29
CA THR A 443 -13.11 -10.88 -1.04
C THR A 443 -12.46 -12.12 -1.65
N ARG A 444 -11.52 -11.96 -2.59
CA ARG A 444 -10.85 -13.07 -3.30
C ARG A 444 -9.72 -13.71 -2.50
N VAL A 445 -9.26 -13.10 -1.40
CA VAL A 445 -8.21 -13.68 -0.56
C VAL A 445 -8.66 -15.04 -0.01
N PRO A 446 -7.93 -16.14 -0.27
CA PRO A 446 -8.32 -17.44 0.23
C PRO A 446 -8.09 -17.52 1.74
N LYS A 447 -8.79 -18.45 2.40
CA LYS A 447 -8.48 -18.83 3.78
C LYS A 447 -7.40 -19.90 3.79
N LYS A 448 -6.34 -19.70 4.57
CA LYS A 448 -5.28 -20.69 4.80
C LYS A 448 -4.77 -20.61 6.22
N GLY A 449 -4.61 -21.76 6.87
CA GLY A 449 -4.13 -21.83 8.25
C GLY A 449 -5.04 -21.12 9.25
N ASN A 450 -4.50 -20.84 10.43
CA ASN A 450 -5.16 -20.02 11.44
C ASN A 450 -4.70 -18.57 11.30
N PRO A 451 -5.58 -17.56 11.28
CA PRO A 451 -5.16 -16.18 11.11
C PRO A 451 -4.39 -15.63 12.31
N PHE A 452 -4.62 -16.17 13.50
CA PHE A 452 -4.01 -15.71 14.74
C PHE A 452 -3.33 -16.85 15.48
N HIS A 453 -2.65 -16.51 16.57
CA HIS A 453 -1.96 -17.47 17.43
C HIS A 453 -2.87 -18.62 17.86
N VAL A 454 -2.34 -19.84 17.80
CA VAL A 454 -3.03 -21.06 18.21
C VAL A 454 -2.35 -21.61 19.46
N PRO A 455 -3.08 -21.88 20.56
CA PRO A 455 -2.49 -22.53 21.73
C PRO A 455 -1.98 -23.94 21.41
N SER A 456 -0.99 -24.44 22.17
CA SER A 456 -0.44 -25.77 21.92
C SER A 456 -1.45 -26.91 22.04
N THR A 457 -2.56 -26.69 22.77
CA THR A 457 -3.64 -27.67 22.94
C THR A 457 -4.51 -27.81 21.69
N GLN A 458 -4.39 -26.87 20.75
CA GLN A 458 -5.13 -26.82 19.49
C GLN A 458 -4.21 -26.95 18.27
N ALA A 459 -2.90 -26.81 18.45
CA ALA A 459 -1.91 -27.11 17.44
C ALA A 459 -1.87 -28.63 17.20
N LYS A 460 -2.38 -29.07 16.05
CA LYS A 460 -2.35 -30.47 15.61
C LYS A 460 -1.33 -30.67 14.51
#